data_AF-A0A0S8D817-F1
#
_entry.id   AF-A0A0S8D817-F1
#
_cell.length_a   1.000
_cell.length_b   1.000
_cell.length_c   1.000
_cell.angle_alpha   90.00
_cell.angle_beta   90.00
_cell.angle_gamma   90.00
#
_symmetry.space_group_name_H-M   'P 1'
#
loop_
_entity.id
_entity.type
_entity.pdbx_description
1 polymer ?
#
loop_
_entity_poly.entity_id
_entity_poly.type
_entity_poly.pdbx_seq_one_letter_code
_entity_poly.pdbx_strand_id
1 'polypeptide(L)'
;GRNVLLFRNNDMRMRGDVQLDVSGPLEHLMIRGSTGLTGGYYTRTIDFIGMIGSSAAPVSEGVGFLFSFRDPPLKDAGFDIKITTIEPFRIRNNLIRGSLRPELSLRGTGELPYLIGAVYIDPSRVILPSGRLQVQSGLLRFLEGEPDRPQLDLVAQSRLLGYDINLVTHGPLDDPVITLSSNPALPNEDLLLLLLTGQPPRKDVAGGAQSRGATNVMVYLGRDFLNKWLEDESGATDESILDRFELDFGRDVTKSGEQTIESTFRLSEYTTGTGRILYLAGEKDKYDTYNYGLRVVFRFE
;
A
#
# COMPACT_ATOMS: atom_id res chain seq x y z
N GLY A 1 -28.80 -10.42 5.35
CA GLY A 1 -28.59 -10.60 3.90
C GLY A 1 -27.23 -11.23 3.66
N ARG A 2 -27.09 -12.07 2.62
CA ARG A 2 -25.82 -12.72 2.27
C ARG A 2 -25.19 -12.06 1.04
N ASN A 3 -23.89 -11.83 1.06
CA ASN A 3 -23.07 -11.28 -0.01
C ASN A 3 -23.71 -10.03 -0.65
N VAL A 4 -24.16 -9.08 0.17
CA VAL A 4 -24.82 -7.84 -0.24
C VAL A 4 -23.79 -6.84 -0.72
N LEU A 5 -24.13 -6.00 -1.70
CA LEU A 5 -23.28 -4.87 -2.08
C LEU A 5 -23.36 -3.79 -1.01
N LEU A 6 -22.26 -3.52 -0.30
CA LEU A 6 -22.20 -2.53 0.78
C LEU A 6 -21.83 -1.16 0.26
N PHE A 7 -20.86 -1.11 -0.67
CA PHE A 7 -20.37 0.12 -1.26
C PHE A 7 -19.89 -0.13 -2.68
N ARG A 8 -20.07 0.85 -3.56
CA ARG A 8 -19.50 0.87 -4.90
C ARG A 8 -19.30 2.30 -5.41
N ASN A 9 -18.10 2.59 -5.86
CA ASN A 9 -17.80 3.72 -6.75
C ASN A 9 -16.89 3.22 -7.89
N ASN A 10 -16.24 4.14 -8.61
CA ASN A 10 -15.36 3.79 -9.73
C ASN A 10 -14.10 3.03 -9.30
N ASP A 11 -13.62 3.30 -8.08
CA ASP A 11 -12.33 2.81 -7.59
C ASP A 11 -12.45 1.73 -6.52
N MET A 12 -13.63 1.54 -5.96
CA MET A 12 -13.86 0.69 -4.80
C MET A 12 -15.16 -0.07 -4.90
N ARG A 13 -15.11 -1.33 -4.50
CA ARG A 13 -16.29 -2.16 -4.29
C ARG A 13 -16.14 -2.95 -3.01
N MET A 14 -17.20 -3.02 -2.21
CA MET A 14 -17.26 -3.80 -0.98
C MET A 14 -18.52 -4.64 -0.95
N ARG A 15 -18.38 -5.89 -0.50
CA ARG A 15 -19.50 -6.81 -0.28
C ARG A 15 -19.40 -7.46 1.09
N GLY A 16 -20.54 -7.87 1.63
CA GLY A 16 -20.53 -8.59 2.89
C GLY A 16 -21.84 -9.27 3.23
N ASP A 17 -21.73 -10.18 4.19
CA ASP A 17 -22.88 -10.70 4.92
C ASP A 17 -23.28 -9.67 5.97
N VAL A 18 -24.57 -9.39 6.07
CA VAL A 18 -25.10 -8.29 6.86
C VAL A 18 -26.24 -8.78 7.73
N GLN A 19 -26.17 -8.49 9.02
CA GLN A 19 -27.26 -8.67 9.97
C GLN A 19 -27.45 -7.36 10.70
N LEU A 20 -28.50 -6.62 10.33
CA LEU A 20 -28.82 -5.32 10.91
C LEU A 20 -30.25 -5.33 11.43
N ASP A 21 -30.41 -4.77 12.61
CA ASP A 21 -31.69 -4.50 13.25
C ASP A 21 -31.90 -2.99 13.29
N VAL A 22 -33.07 -2.55 12.85
CA VAL A 22 -33.48 -1.15 12.88
C VAL A 22 -34.58 -1.00 13.92
N SER A 23 -34.41 -0.07 14.85
CA SER A 23 -35.33 0.15 15.96
C SER A 23 -35.48 1.64 16.28
N GLY A 24 -36.50 2.00 17.05
CA GLY A 24 -36.76 3.39 17.44
C GLY A 24 -37.66 4.16 16.47
N PRO A 25 -38.01 5.42 16.81
CA PRO A 25 -38.82 6.29 15.96
C PRO A 25 -38.03 6.74 14.71
N LEU A 26 -38.74 7.07 13.62
CA LEU A 26 -38.13 7.53 12.37
C LEU A 26 -37.22 8.76 12.53
N GLU A 27 -37.47 9.58 13.54
CA GLU A 27 -36.68 10.78 13.87
C GLU A 27 -35.34 10.45 14.53
N HIS A 28 -35.22 9.28 15.18
CA HIS A 28 -34.04 8.84 15.92
C HIS A 28 -33.85 7.33 15.77
N LEU A 29 -33.72 6.88 14.52
CA LEU A 29 -33.54 5.46 14.24
C LEU A 29 -32.23 4.96 14.85
N MET A 30 -32.25 3.75 15.39
CA MET A 30 -31.06 3.04 15.83
C MET A 30 -30.83 1.84 14.92
N ILE A 31 -29.73 1.85 14.19
CA ILE A 31 -29.31 0.78 13.30
C ILE A 31 -28.14 0.04 13.96
N ARG A 32 -28.38 -1.18 14.41
CA ARG A 32 -27.39 -2.00 15.12
C ARG A 32 -27.15 -3.32 14.41
N GLY A 33 -25.97 -3.90 14.62
CA GLY A 33 -25.71 -5.28 14.23
C GLY A 33 -24.29 -5.52 13.75
N SER A 34 -24.13 -6.36 12.73
CA SER A 34 -22.83 -6.73 12.21
C SER A 34 -22.80 -6.90 10.70
N THR A 35 -21.62 -6.71 10.14
CA THR A 35 -21.30 -7.09 8.77
C THR A 35 -19.94 -7.79 8.70
N GLY A 36 -19.93 -8.96 8.06
CA GLY A 36 -18.70 -9.66 7.70
C GLY A 36 -18.38 -9.40 6.23
N LEU A 37 -17.25 -8.75 5.95
CA LEU A 37 -16.82 -8.46 4.59
C LEU A 37 -16.49 -9.76 3.87
N THR A 38 -17.21 -10.04 2.79
CA THR A 38 -17.01 -11.22 1.92
C THR A 38 -16.15 -10.86 0.70
N GLY A 39 -15.35 -9.80 0.82
CA GLY A 39 -14.44 -9.32 -0.21
C GLY A 39 -14.68 -7.88 -0.62
N GLY A 40 -13.65 -7.32 -1.25
CA GLY A 40 -13.67 -5.98 -1.81
C GLY A 40 -12.37 -5.69 -2.54
N TYR A 41 -12.37 -4.62 -3.32
CA TYR A 41 -11.18 -4.12 -3.98
C TYR A 41 -11.12 -2.60 -3.94
N TYR A 42 -9.89 -2.07 -3.92
CA TYR A 42 -9.57 -0.67 -4.15
C TYR A 42 -8.51 -0.53 -5.23
N THR A 43 -8.80 0.26 -6.27
CA THR A 43 -7.98 0.38 -7.48
C THR A 43 -7.58 1.80 -7.86
N ARG A 44 -7.91 2.80 -7.03
CA ARG A 44 -7.56 4.19 -7.33
C ARG A 44 -6.05 4.33 -7.51
N THR A 45 -5.65 4.95 -8.61
CA THR A 45 -4.25 5.28 -8.87
C THR A 45 -3.77 6.34 -7.87
N ILE A 46 -2.55 6.17 -7.38
CA ILE A 46 -1.91 7.11 -6.47
C ILE A 46 -0.96 7.97 -7.29
N ASP A 47 -1.23 9.28 -7.33
CA ASP A 47 -0.31 10.28 -7.87
C ASP A 47 0.73 10.66 -6.81
N PHE A 48 1.79 9.86 -6.77
CA PHE A 48 2.91 10.07 -5.85
C PHE A 48 3.66 11.39 -6.12
N ILE A 49 3.64 11.89 -7.36
CA ILE A 49 4.35 13.13 -7.77
C ILE A 49 3.64 14.35 -7.20
N GLY A 50 2.31 14.38 -7.30
CA GLY A 50 1.48 15.43 -6.70
C GLY A 50 1.64 15.53 -5.17
N MET A 51 1.88 14.41 -4.49
CA MET A 51 2.05 14.36 -3.03
C MET A 51 3.42 14.91 -2.57
N ILE A 52 4.49 14.70 -3.33
CA ILE A 52 5.84 15.17 -2.97
C ILE A 52 6.12 16.60 -3.46
N GLY A 53 5.56 16.97 -4.63
CA GLY A 53 5.80 18.28 -5.26
C GLY A 53 4.97 19.44 -4.68
N SER A 54 4.00 19.15 -3.81
CA SER A 54 3.14 20.17 -3.21
C SER A 54 3.72 20.63 -1.87
N SER A 55 4.34 21.81 -1.83
CA SER A 55 4.73 22.47 -0.57
C SER A 55 3.52 23.02 0.22
N ALA A 56 2.32 22.94 -0.35
CA ALA A 56 1.11 23.00 0.43
C ALA A 56 0.94 21.62 1.06
N ALA A 57 1.10 21.53 2.39
CA ALA A 57 0.52 20.42 3.13
C ALA A 57 -0.89 20.23 2.56
N PRO A 58 -1.27 19.04 2.07
CA PRO A 58 -2.66 18.81 1.71
C PRO A 58 -3.44 19.32 2.92
N VAL A 59 -4.34 20.28 2.71
CA VAL A 59 -5.30 20.63 3.75
C VAL A 59 -6.00 19.31 4.02
N SER A 60 -5.57 18.64 5.08
CA SER A 60 -6.09 17.36 5.50
C SER A 60 -7.50 17.72 5.94
N GLU A 61 -8.44 17.69 5.00
CA GLU A 61 -9.81 17.34 5.33
C GLU A 61 -9.67 15.93 5.91
N GLY A 62 -9.38 15.89 7.22
CA GLY A 62 -8.93 14.70 7.94
C GLY A 62 -9.78 13.52 7.54
N VAL A 63 -9.14 12.38 7.27
CA VAL A 63 -9.68 11.12 6.74
C VAL A 63 -11.22 11.14 6.62
N GLY A 64 -11.73 11.87 5.62
CA GLY A 64 -13.16 12.07 5.36
C GLY A 64 -13.75 10.85 4.67
N PHE A 65 -13.58 9.66 5.24
CA PHE A 65 -13.76 8.40 4.54
C PHE A 65 -14.88 7.57 5.13
N LEU A 66 -16.12 8.03 5.00
CA LEU A 66 -17.25 7.09 5.07
C LEU A 66 -18.34 7.54 4.10
N PHE A 67 -19.17 8.45 4.56
CA PHE A 67 -20.34 9.02 3.92
C PHE A 67 -20.96 9.99 4.94
N SER A 68 -21.90 10.83 4.52
CA SER A 68 -22.73 11.62 5.43
C SER A 68 -24.13 11.68 4.84
N PHE A 69 -25.11 11.27 5.65
CA PHE A 69 -26.53 11.45 5.34
C PHE A 69 -26.94 12.83 5.83
N ARG A 70 -27.30 13.71 4.90
CA ARG A 70 -27.70 15.10 5.22
C ARG A 70 -29.20 15.28 5.44
N ASP A 71 -29.99 14.30 5.00
CA ASP A 71 -31.45 14.35 5.01
C ASP A 71 -32.05 13.31 5.97
N PRO A 72 -33.12 13.65 6.71
CA PRO A 72 -33.90 12.68 7.48
C PRO A 72 -34.50 11.58 6.58
N PRO A 73 -34.77 10.37 7.12
CA PRO A 73 -34.58 9.97 8.52
C PRO A 73 -33.15 9.52 8.84
N LEU A 74 -32.27 9.38 7.84
CA LEU A 74 -30.94 8.80 8.06
C LEU A 74 -29.97 9.77 8.71
N LYS A 75 -30.13 11.09 8.51
CA LYS A 75 -29.30 12.12 9.16
C LYS A 75 -29.08 11.87 10.65
N ASP A 76 -30.17 11.68 11.39
CA ASP A 76 -30.16 11.55 12.85
C ASP A 76 -30.13 10.08 13.32
N ALA A 77 -30.01 9.13 12.38
CA ALA A 77 -29.96 7.71 12.71
C ALA A 77 -28.63 7.37 13.40
N GLY A 78 -28.69 6.76 14.58
CA GLY A 78 -27.52 6.27 15.31
C GLY A 78 -27.04 4.92 14.76
N PHE A 79 -25.74 4.78 14.58
CA PHE A 79 -25.09 3.55 14.16
C PHE A 79 -24.37 2.85 15.32
N ASP A 80 -24.50 1.53 15.38
CA ASP A 80 -23.65 0.64 16.18
C ASP A 80 -23.47 -0.68 15.42
N ILE A 81 -22.57 -0.65 14.42
CA ILE A 81 -22.39 -1.74 13.47
C ILE A 81 -20.97 -2.28 13.59
N LYS A 82 -20.85 -3.55 13.96
CA LYS A 82 -19.55 -4.25 13.98
C LYS A 82 -19.19 -4.72 12.57
N ILE A 83 -18.01 -4.35 12.10
CA ILE A 83 -17.45 -4.72 10.82
C ILE A 83 -16.33 -5.74 11.06
N THR A 84 -16.46 -6.93 10.51
CA THR A 84 -15.44 -7.99 10.55
C THR A 84 -15.04 -8.41 9.15
N THR A 85 -13.96 -9.18 9.02
CA THR A 85 -13.48 -9.68 7.74
C THR A 85 -13.72 -11.18 7.63
N ILE A 86 -14.45 -11.62 6.59
CA ILE A 86 -14.56 -13.02 6.19
C ILE A 86 -13.53 -13.30 5.10
N GLU A 87 -13.48 -12.45 4.07
CA GLU A 87 -12.46 -12.46 3.02
C GLU A 87 -11.70 -11.13 2.98
N PRO A 88 -10.36 -11.15 2.81
CA PRO A 88 -9.55 -9.92 2.81
C PRO A 88 -9.99 -8.90 1.76
N PHE A 89 -9.92 -7.62 2.15
CA PHE A 89 -10.11 -6.50 1.24
C PHE A 89 -8.84 -6.28 0.43
N ARG A 90 -8.92 -6.28 -0.91
CA ARG A 90 -7.74 -6.22 -1.78
C ARG A 90 -7.42 -4.78 -2.17
N ILE A 91 -6.15 -4.39 -2.09
CA ILE A 91 -5.65 -3.14 -2.67
C ILE A 91 -4.79 -3.49 -3.87
N ARG A 92 -5.13 -2.92 -5.03
CA ARG A 92 -4.36 -3.12 -6.25
C ARG A 92 -4.41 -1.88 -7.12
N ASN A 93 -3.32 -1.12 -7.11
CA ASN A 93 -3.14 0.03 -8.00
C ASN A 93 -1.70 0.07 -8.54
N ASN A 94 -1.31 1.19 -9.15
CA ASN A 94 0.00 1.43 -9.73
C ASN A 94 1.15 1.35 -8.70
N LEU A 95 0.87 1.51 -7.41
CA LEU A 95 1.88 1.58 -6.35
C LEU A 95 1.79 0.37 -5.40
N ILE A 96 0.59 -0.07 -5.05
CA ILE A 96 0.36 -1.02 -3.95
C ILE A 96 -0.34 -2.27 -4.48
N ARG A 97 0.19 -3.43 -4.09
CA ARG A 97 -0.44 -4.74 -4.24
C ARG A 97 -0.49 -5.40 -2.87
N GLY A 98 -1.69 -5.54 -2.29
CA GLY A 98 -1.83 -5.99 -0.92
C GLY A 98 -3.23 -6.39 -0.51
N SER A 99 -3.38 -6.78 0.75
CA SER A 99 -4.68 -7.04 1.37
C SER A 99 -4.78 -6.50 2.78
N LEU A 100 -6.01 -6.18 3.17
CA LEU A 100 -6.37 -5.63 4.46
C LEU A 100 -7.44 -6.49 5.13
N ARG A 101 -7.39 -6.55 6.46
CA ARG A 101 -8.42 -7.18 7.30
C ARG A 101 -8.93 -6.16 8.32
N PRO A 102 -10.00 -5.42 8.01
CA PRO A 102 -10.64 -4.54 8.97
C PRO A 102 -11.37 -5.32 10.08
N GLU A 103 -11.20 -4.84 11.31
CA GLU A 103 -11.97 -5.16 12.50
C GLU A 103 -12.38 -3.84 13.15
N LEU A 104 -13.55 -3.35 12.73
CA LEU A 104 -13.99 -1.99 13.02
C LEU A 104 -15.38 -1.98 13.64
N SER A 105 -15.73 -0.87 14.25
CA SER A 105 -17.08 -0.52 14.67
C SER A 105 -17.44 0.83 14.05
N LEU A 106 -18.53 0.85 13.29
CA LEU A 106 -19.15 2.07 12.80
C LEU A 106 -20.10 2.60 13.87
N ARG A 107 -19.81 3.81 14.35
CA ARG A 107 -20.57 4.54 15.37
C ARG A 107 -20.94 5.94 14.87
N GLY A 108 -21.60 6.71 15.73
CA GLY A 108 -22.03 8.07 15.43
C GLY A 108 -23.42 8.11 14.82
N THR A 109 -23.75 9.24 14.20
CA THR A 109 -25.03 9.44 13.52
C THR A 109 -24.87 9.32 12.00
N GLY A 110 -25.97 9.36 11.25
CA GLY A 110 -25.89 9.47 9.79
C GLY A 110 -25.20 10.72 9.30
N GLU A 111 -25.34 11.83 10.02
CA GLU A 111 -24.68 13.09 9.71
C GLU A 111 -23.16 13.00 9.94
N LEU A 112 -22.75 12.40 11.07
CA LEU A 112 -21.36 12.28 11.50
C LEU A 112 -21.03 10.83 11.91
N PRO A 113 -20.93 9.91 10.94
CA PRO A 113 -20.50 8.55 11.21
C PRO A 113 -18.99 8.51 11.40
N TYR A 114 -18.51 7.61 12.24
CA TYR A 114 -17.08 7.42 12.46
C TYR A 114 -16.73 5.97 12.77
N LEU A 115 -15.49 5.59 12.47
CA LEU A 115 -14.96 4.25 12.72
C LEU A 115 -14.15 4.24 14.01
N ILE A 116 -14.20 3.11 14.72
CA ILE A 116 -13.27 2.76 15.80
C ILE A 116 -12.74 1.35 15.53
N GLY A 117 -11.49 1.09 15.86
CA GLY A 117 -10.92 -0.26 15.83
C GLY A 117 -9.63 -0.31 15.04
N ALA A 118 -9.39 -1.43 14.36
CA ALA A 118 -8.12 -1.70 13.69
C ALA A 118 -8.34 -2.20 12.26
N VAL A 119 -7.41 -1.88 11.38
CA VAL A 119 -7.25 -2.51 10.08
C VAL A 119 -5.87 -3.13 10.04
N TYR A 120 -5.82 -4.45 9.94
CA TYR A 120 -4.58 -5.18 9.80
C TYR A 120 -4.16 -5.18 8.33
N ILE A 121 -2.91 -4.82 8.08
CA ILE A 121 -2.30 -4.83 6.75
C ILE A 121 -1.50 -6.12 6.64
N ASP A 122 -1.93 -7.02 5.75
CA ASP A 122 -1.23 -8.27 5.49
C ASP A 122 0.07 -8.00 4.72
N PRO A 123 1.00 -8.98 4.67
CA PRO A 123 2.21 -8.86 3.85
C PRO A 123 1.87 -8.42 2.42
N SER A 124 2.43 -7.28 2.02
CA SER A 124 2.04 -6.55 0.82
C SER A 124 3.25 -5.99 0.11
N ARG A 125 3.11 -5.60 -1.15
CA ARG A 125 4.18 -5.03 -1.96
C ARG A 125 3.85 -3.59 -2.34
N VAL A 126 4.83 -2.72 -2.15
CA VAL A 126 4.83 -1.36 -2.69
C VAL A 126 5.88 -1.28 -3.79
N ILE A 127 5.44 -0.91 -4.98
CA ILE A 127 6.25 -0.74 -6.18
C ILE A 127 6.78 0.67 -6.14
N LEU A 128 8.10 0.83 -6.20
CA LEU A 128 8.76 2.12 -6.27
C LEU A 128 9.43 2.26 -7.63
N PRO A 129 9.78 3.49 -8.05
CA PRO A 129 10.47 3.69 -9.32
C PRO A 129 11.77 2.92 -9.45
N SER A 130 12.46 2.71 -8.33
CA SER A 130 13.82 2.17 -8.30
C SER A 130 13.92 0.83 -7.61
N GLY A 131 12.81 0.26 -7.19
CA GLY A 131 12.81 -1.01 -6.47
C GLY A 131 11.43 -1.36 -5.92
N ARG A 132 11.41 -2.23 -4.91
CA ARG A 132 10.19 -2.64 -4.24
C ARG A 132 10.37 -2.62 -2.74
N LEU A 133 9.33 -2.24 -2.01
CA LEU A 133 9.22 -2.44 -0.57
C LEU A 133 8.28 -3.61 -0.32
N GLN A 134 8.72 -4.57 0.49
CA GLN A 134 7.90 -5.64 1.02
C GLN A 134 7.42 -5.22 2.40
N VAL A 135 6.15 -4.87 2.53
CA VAL A 135 5.47 -4.68 3.80
C VAL A 135 5.40 -6.04 4.49
N GLN A 136 5.98 -6.14 5.68
CA GLN A 136 5.99 -7.36 6.47
C GLN A 136 4.73 -7.44 7.34
N SER A 137 4.34 -6.31 7.92
CA SER A 137 3.14 -6.16 8.70
C SER A 137 2.75 -4.68 8.79
N GLY A 138 1.47 -4.42 8.99
CA GLY A 138 1.01 -3.09 9.36
C GLY A 138 -0.30 -3.12 10.10
N LEU A 139 -0.58 -2.01 10.77
CA LEU A 139 -1.74 -1.81 11.62
C LEU A 139 -2.16 -0.35 11.50
N LEU A 140 -3.40 -0.13 11.08
CA LEU A 140 -4.03 1.19 11.10
C LEU A 140 -5.09 1.21 12.20
N ARG A 141 -4.98 2.11 13.17
CA ARG A 141 -5.89 2.21 14.32
C ARG A 141 -6.77 3.45 14.21
N PHE A 142 -8.07 3.26 14.37
CA PHE A 142 -9.06 4.32 14.51
C PHE A 142 -9.39 4.46 16.00
N LEU A 143 -8.92 5.54 16.62
CA LEU A 143 -9.08 5.78 18.06
C LEU A 143 -10.40 6.51 18.31
N GLU A 144 -11.11 6.16 19.39
CA GLU A 144 -12.40 6.78 19.71
C GLU A 144 -12.30 8.28 20.00
N GLY A 145 -11.16 8.76 20.52
CA GLY A 145 -10.92 10.18 20.77
C GLY A 145 -10.52 11.01 19.55
N GLU A 146 -10.00 10.36 18.50
CA GLU A 146 -9.52 11.00 17.26
C GLU A 146 -9.83 10.08 16.05
N PRO A 147 -11.11 9.80 15.76
CA PRO A 147 -11.49 8.79 14.78
C PRO A 147 -11.21 9.21 13.33
N ASP A 148 -11.07 10.52 13.08
CA ASP A 148 -10.68 11.15 11.82
C ASP A 148 -9.16 11.19 11.60
N ARG A 149 -8.37 10.83 12.62
CA ARG A 149 -6.91 10.84 12.57
C ARG A 149 -6.30 9.46 12.92
N PRO A 150 -6.50 8.46 12.06
CA PRO A 150 -6.06 7.11 12.34
C PRO A 150 -4.54 7.01 12.43
N GLN A 151 -4.06 6.15 13.33
CA GLN A 151 -2.64 5.94 13.61
C GLN A 151 -2.13 4.73 12.82
N LEU A 152 -1.15 4.94 11.95
CA LEU A 152 -0.47 3.92 11.19
C LEU A 152 0.75 3.42 11.96
N ASP A 153 0.94 2.11 12.03
CA ASP A 153 2.22 1.46 12.31
C ASP A 153 2.50 0.45 11.21
N LEU A 154 3.68 0.51 10.59
CA LEU A 154 4.02 -0.35 9.46
C LEU A 154 5.51 -0.67 9.46
N VAL A 155 5.83 -1.92 9.15
CA VAL A 155 7.21 -2.39 8.96
C VAL A 155 7.36 -2.93 7.55
N ALA A 156 8.37 -2.46 6.84
CA ALA A 156 8.70 -2.90 5.50
C ALA A 156 10.20 -3.10 5.32
N GLN A 157 10.55 -3.85 4.27
CA GLN A 157 11.93 -4.14 3.91
C GLN A 157 12.14 -3.97 2.41
N SER A 158 13.33 -3.55 2.02
CA SER A 158 13.77 -3.53 0.63
C SER A 158 15.21 -4.04 0.53
N ARG A 159 15.61 -4.41 -0.68
CA ARG A 159 17.01 -4.64 -1.00
C ARG A 159 17.34 -3.97 -2.32
N LEU A 160 18.27 -3.03 -2.28
CA LEU A 160 18.63 -2.21 -3.43
C LEU A 160 20.12 -1.87 -3.39
N LEU A 161 20.81 -2.08 -4.52
CA LEU A 161 22.25 -1.88 -4.73
C LEU A 161 23.12 -2.52 -3.63
N GLY A 162 22.76 -3.73 -3.17
CA GLY A 162 23.49 -4.43 -2.11
C GLY A 162 23.22 -3.94 -0.69
N TYR A 163 22.30 -2.97 -0.50
CA TYR A 163 21.82 -2.55 0.81
C TYR A 163 20.55 -3.29 1.19
N ASP A 164 20.55 -3.98 2.33
CA ASP A 164 19.35 -4.50 2.97
C ASP A 164 18.73 -3.37 3.81
N ILE A 165 17.59 -2.84 3.40
CA ILE A 165 16.93 -1.65 3.95
C ILE A 165 15.73 -2.06 4.79
N ASN A 166 15.65 -1.60 6.03
CA ASN A 166 14.46 -1.70 6.87
C ASN A 166 13.79 -0.31 6.97
N LEU A 167 12.47 -0.29 6.81
CA LEU A 167 11.63 0.89 6.91
C LEU A 167 10.59 0.66 8.00
N VAL A 168 10.50 1.62 8.92
CA VAL A 168 9.46 1.66 9.95
C VAL A 168 8.70 2.96 9.80
N THR A 169 7.37 2.86 9.74
CA THR A 169 6.47 4.00 9.70
C THR A 169 5.58 3.98 10.93
N HIS A 170 5.41 5.11 11.60
CA HIS A 170 4.50 5.24 12.74
C HIS A 170 3.85 6.63 12.79
N GLY A 171 2.70 6.73 13.46
CA GLY A 171 2.02 8.01 13.73
C GLY A 171 0.76 8.24 12.88
N PRO A 172 0.22 9.46 12.87
CA PRO A 172 -0.98 9.81 12.11
C PRO A 172 -0.85 9.47 10.62
N LEU A 173 -1.89 8.91 10.01
CA LEU A 173 -1.87 8.53 8.60
C LEU A 173 -1.64 9.72 7.66
N ASP A 174 -2.04 10.93 8.08
CA ASP A 174 -1.87 12.18 7.34
C ASP A 174 -0.50 12.85 7.53
N ASP A 175 0.23 12.47 8.58
CA ASP A 175 1.59 12.93 8.87
C ASP A 175 2.44 11.82 9.53
N PRO A 176 2.75 10.75 8.79
CA PRO A 176 3.46 9.61 9.34
C PRO A 176 4.97 9.89 9.42
N VAL A 177 5.59 9.46 10.52
CA VAL A 177 7.04 9.50 10.68
C VAL A 177 7.64 8.25 10.08
N ILE A 178 8.62 8.42 9.18
CA ILE A 178 9.30 7.33 8.48
C ILE A 178 10.76 7.29 8.93
N THR A 179 11.20 6.12 9.41
CA THR A 179 12.59 5.85 9.78
C THR A 179 13.13 4.73 8.92
N LEU A 180 14.25 4.99 8.24
CA LEU A 180 14.98 3.98 7.47
C LEU A 180 16.31 3.62 8.14
N SER A 181 16.71 2.38 7.95
CA SER A 181 18.02 1.85 8.34
C SER A 181 18.49 0.84 7.32
N SER A 182 19.79 0.61 7.22
CA SER A 182 20.31 -0.36 6.26
C SER A 182 21.55 -1.09 6.74
N ASN A 183 21.84 -2.20 6.08
CA ASN A 183 23.14 -2.86 6.12
C ASN A 183 23.67 -3.03 4.68
N PRO A 184 24.84 -2.47 4.31
CA PRO A 184 25.71 -1.59 5.11
C PRO A 184 25.02 -0.30 5.59
N ALA A 185 25.51 0.31 6.67
CA ALA A 185 24.87 1.49 7.26
C ALA A 185 24.94 2.72 6.32
N LEU A 186 23.80 3.37 6.13
CA LEU A 186 23.66 4.64 5.41
C LEU A 186 22.80 5.63 6.21
N PRO A 187 22.98 6.95 6.01
CA PRO A 187 22.06 7.96 6.50
C PRO A 187 20.62 7.75 6.00
N ASN A 188 19.64 8.14 6.80
CA ASN A 188 18.21 8.01 6.47
C ASN A 188 17.84 8.70 5.15
N GLU A 189 18.36 9.90 4.94
CA GLU A 189 18.14 10.72 3.73
C GLU A 189 18.71 10.08 2.46
N ASP A 190 19.89 9.46 2.57
CA ASP A 190 20.52 8.71 1.49
C ASP A 190 19.73 7.44 1.13
N LEU A 191 19.16 6.76 2.14
CA LEU A 191 18.29 5.60 1.92
C LEU A 191 16.98 5.99 1.25
N LEU A 192 16.39 7.11 1.64
CA LEU A 192 15.20 7.63 0.98
C LEU A 192 15.50 8.00 -0.47
N LEU A 193 16.60 8.71 -0.74
CA LEU A 193 17.04 9.03 -2.09
C LEU A 193 17.27 7.75 -2.92
N LEU A 194 17.95 6.75 -2.35
CA LEU A 194 18.22 5.48 -2.99
C LEU A 194 16.92 4.76 -3.39
N LEU A 195 15.92 4.70 -2.49
CA LEU A 195 14.62 4.08 -2.78
C LEU A 195 13.81 4.82 -3.84
N LEU A 196 13.92 6.15 -3.90
CA LEU A 196 13.16 6.99 -4.83
C LEU A 196 13.81 7.10 -6.22
N THR A 197 15.14 7.09 -6.28
CA THR A 197 15.90 7.40 -7.50
C THR A 197 16.77 6.27 -8.01
N GLY A 198 17.06 5.27 -7.16
CA GLY A 198 17.89 4.13 -7.53
C GLY A 198 19.35 4.48 -7.70
N GLN A 199 19.74 5.69 -7.33
CA GLN A 199 21.13 6.13 -7.39
C GLN A 199 21.82 5.82 -6.05
N PRO A 200 23.03 5.25 -6.09
CA PRO A 200 23.81 5.05 -4.88
C PRO A 200 24.11 6.41 -4.25
N PRO A 201 24.17 6.49 -2.90
CA PRO A 201 24.58 7.71 -2.23
C PRO A 201 25.93 8.19 -2.77
N ARG A 202 26.06 9.48 -3.06
CA ARG A 202 27.38 10.03 -3.40
C ARG A 202 28.27 9.84 -2.18
N LYS A 203 29.29 8.98 -2.28
CA LYS A 203 30.39 9.00 -1.32
C LYS A 203 31.05 10.35 -1.45
N ASP A 204 30.72 11.27 -0.56
CA ASP A 204 31.48 12.50 -0.41
C ASP A 204 32.92 12.10 -0.11
N VAL A 205 33.78 12.32 -1.09
CA VAL A 205 35.22 12.35 -0.92
C VAL A 205 35.48 13.36 0.18
N ALA A 206 36.04 12.88 1.30
CA ALA A 206 36.37 13.69 2.47
C ALA A 206 37.11 14.97 2.04
N GLY A 207 36.47 16.13 2.22
CA GLY A 207 37.06 17.39 1.78
C GLY A 207 36.19 18.64 1.91
N GLY A 208 35.71 18.95 3.12
CA GLY A 208 35.49 20.32 3.57
C GLY A 208 34.29 21.12 3.02
N ALA A 209 33.78 21.97 3.92
CA ALA A 209 32.86 23.10 3.72
C ALA A 209 31.35 22.80 3.70
N GLN A 210 30.72 23.30 4.77
CA GLN A 210 29.33 23.74 4.89
C GLN A 210 28.56 23.87 3.56
N SER A 211 27.51 23.06 3.41
CA SER A 211 26.45 23.31 2.45
C SER A 211 25.10 23.22 3.15
N ARG A 212 24.70 24.36 3.75
CA ARG A 212 23.29 24.71 3.94
C ARG A 212 22.68 24.87 2.54
N GLY A 213 22.06 23.83 2.00
CA GLY A 213 21.49 23.90 0.64
C GLY A 213 20.82 22.63 0.10
N ALA A 214 20.65 21.58 0.90
CA ALA A 214 20.15 20.29 0.42
C ALA A 214 18.65 20.26 0.07
N THR A 215 17.90 21.34 0.28
CA THR A 215 16.43 21.30 0.21
C THR A 215 15.85 21.39 -1.20
N ASN A 216 16.58 21.90 -2.20
CA ASN A 216 15.97 22.29 -3.49
C ASN A 216 16.43 21.49 -4.71
N VAL A 217 17.37 20.54 -4.58
CA VAL A 217 17.89 19.77 -5.73
C VAL A 217 17.11 18.44 -5.92
N MET A 218 16.40 17.98 -4.89
CA MET A 218 15.66 16.70 -4.86
C MET A 218 14.44 16.65 -5.82
N VAL A 219 13.75 17.78 -6.01
CA VAL A 219 12.43 17.82 -6.67
C VAL A 219 12.52 17.85 -8.21
N TYR A 220 13.63 18.35 -8.77
CA TYR A 220 13.74 18.59 -10.21
C TYR A 220 14.31 17.41 -11.00
N LEU A 221 15.17 16.57 -10.41
CA LEU A 221 15.76 15.42 -11.11
C LEU A 221 14.83 14.19 -11.14
N GLY A 222 13.91 14.07 -10.18
CA GLY A 222 12.93 12.98 -10.14
C GLY A 222 11.76 13.16 -11.12
N ARG A 223 11.44 14.40 -11.52
CA ARG A 223 10.24 14.70 -12.30
C ARG A 223 10.31 14.18 -13.75
N ASP A 224 11.42 14.44 -14.44
CA ASP A 224 11.57 14.10 -15.87
C ASP A 224 11.79 12.60 -16.15
N PHE A 225 12.39 11.87 -15.21
CA PHE A 225 12.62 10.43 -15.34
C PHE A 225 11.36 9.62 -14.99
N LEU A 226 10.59 10.05 -13.98
CA LEU A 226 9.35 9.38 -13.56
C LEU A 226 8.18 9.62 -14.53
N ASN A 227 8.08 10.80 -15.13
CA ASN A 227 7.05 11.11 -16.12
C ASN A 227 7.07 10.14 -17.32
N LYS A 228 8.26 9.74 -17.78
CA LYS A 228 8.41 8.84 -18.94
C LYS A 228 8.10 7.37 -18.66
N TRP A 229 8.15 6.94 -17.40
CA TRP A 229 7.87 5.55 -17.01
C TRP A 229 6.41 5.35 -16.59
N LEU A 230 5.80 6.37 -15.96
CA LEU A 230 4.41 6.32 -15.50
C LEU A 230 3.37 6.59 -16.62
N GLU A 231 3.77 7.15 -17.76
CA GLU A 231 2.90 7.30 -18.93
C GLU A 231 2.51 5.97 -19.59
N ASP A 232 3.23 4.87 -19.32
CA ASP A 232 3.10 3.62 -20.09
C ASP A 232 2.29 2.50 -19.40
N GLU A 233 1.81 2.68 -18.17
CA GLU A 233 1.06 1.64 -17.43
C GLU A 233 -0.36 2.05 -16.98
N SER A 234 -1.04 2.92 -17.74
CA SER A 234 -2.49 3.11 -17.58
C SER A 234 -3.25 2.13 -18.48
N GLY A 235 -3.46 0.89 -18.02
CA GLY A 235 -4.17 -0.14 -18.77
C GLY A 235 -5.08 -1.00 -17.89
N ALA A 236 -6.37 -0.97 -18.20
CA ALA A 236 -7.47 -1.56 -17.43
C ALA A 236 -7.59 -3.09 -17.53
N THR A 237 -8.20 -3.67 -16.48
CA THR A 237 -9.08 -4.87 -16.44
C THR A 237 -8.56 -6.24 -16.94
N ASP A 238 -8.82 -7.26 -16.12
CA ASP A 238 -8.40 -8.67 -16.20
C ASP A 238 -6.89 -8.93 -16.03
N GLU A 239 -6.54 -10.08 -15.41
CA GLU A 239 -5.13 -10.48 -15.23
C GLU A 239 -4.44 -10.58 -16.59
N SER A 240 -3.73 -9.53 -16.97
CA SER A 240 -2.93 -9.53 -18.18
C SER A 240 -1.77 -10.50 -17.96
N ILE A 241 -1.29 -11.14 -19.03
CA ILE A 241 -0.06 -11.96 -19.02
C ILE A 241 1.11 -11.16 -18.41
N LEU A 242 1.08 -9.83 -18.53
CA LEU A 242 2.04 -8.91 -17.91
C LEU A 242 2.03 -8.95 -16.37
N ASP A 243 0.88 -9.19 -15.72
CA ASP A 243 0.80 -9.30 -14.25
C ASP A 243 1.46 -10.57 -13.70
N ARG A 244 1.65 -11.56 -14.56
CA ARG A 244 2.36 -12.81 -14.21
C ARG A 244 3.87 -12.62 -14.31
N PHE A 245 4.34 -11.54 -14.92
CA PHE A 245 5.75 -11.21 -15.07
C PHE A 245 6.18 -10.21 -13.98
N GLU A 246 7.04 -10.65 -13.07
CA GLU A 246 7.72 -9.78 -12.12
C GLU A 246 9.15 -9.56 -12.63
N LEU A 247 9.57 -8.30 -12.71
CA LEU A 247 10.90 -7.92 -13.12
C LEU A 247 11.53 -7.01 -12.08
N ASP A 248 12.74 -7.35 -11.71
CA ASP A 248 13.39 -6.89 -10.50
C ASP A 248 14.83 -6.51 -10.83
N PHE A 249 15.16 -5.23 -10.65
CA PHE A 249 16.48 -4.70 -10.99
C PHE A 249 17.26 -4.27 -9.75
N GLY A 250 18.58 -4.35 -9.83
CA GLY A 250 19.49 -3.71 -8.89
C GLY A 250 19.44 -4.26 -7.47
N ARG A 251 19.09 -5.53 -7.25
CA ARG A 251 19.25 -6.15 -5.91
C ARG A 251 20.70 -6.14 -5.41
N ASP A 252 21.64 -6.27 -6.35
CA ASP A 252 23.08 -6.18 -6.14
C ASP A 252 23.73 -5.49 -7.35
N VAL A 253 25.04 -5.26 -7.28
CA VAL A 253 25.85 -4.80 -8.40
C VAL A 253 26.72 -5.98 -8.86
N THR A 254 26.78 -6.22 -10.16
CA THR A 254 27.62 -7.28 -10.73
C THR A 254 29.10 -6.91 -10.64
N LYS A 255 30.00 -7.88 -10.87
CA LYS A 255 31.45 -7.62 -10.89
C LYS A 255 31.84 -6.60 -11.97
N SER A 256 31.11 -6.57 -13.07
CA SER A 256 31.29 -5.59 -14.16
C SER A 256 30.72 -4.20 -13.85
N GLY A 257 30.05 -4.02 -12.71
CA GLY A 257 29.45 -2.74 -12.31
C GLY A 257 28.04 -2.51 -12.86
N GLU A 258 27.43 -3.53 -13.47
CA GLU A 258 26.05 -3.47 -13.94
C GLU A 258 25.06 -3.82 -12.83
N GLN A 259 23.78 -3.49 -13.00
CA GLN A 259 22.74 -3.89 -12.06
C GLN A 259 22.36 -5.36 -12.28
N THR A 260 22.21 -6.13 -11.19
CA THR A 260 21.64 -7.49 -11.28
C THR A 260 20.18 -7.42 -11.77
N ILE A 261 19.73 -8.43 -12.48
CA ILE A 261 18.37 -8.54 -12.98
C ILE A 261 17.78 -9.84 -12.45
N GLU A 262 16.56 -9.83 -11.94
CA GLU A 262 15.78 -11.02 -11.61
C GLU A 262 14.44 -10.88 -12.32
N SER A 263 14.01 -11.93 -12.99
CA SER A 263 12.73 -12.00 -13.70
C SER A 263 12.03 -13.26 -13.26
N THR A 264 10.76 -13.16 -12.93
CA THR A 264 9.93 -14.33 -12.66
C THR A 264 8.63 -14.23 -13.43
N PHE A 265 8.24 -15.33 -14.06
CA PHE A 265 6.99 -15.45 -14.78
C PHE A 265 6.15 -16.56 -14.18
N ARG A 266 5.00 -16.22 -13.60
CA ARG A 266 4.07 -17.18 -13.01
C ARG A 266 3.32 -17.93 -14.10
N LEU A 267 3.51 -19.24 -14.17
CA LEU A 267 2.94 -20.10 -15.20
C LEU A 267 1.51 -20.56 -14.89
N SER A 268 1.11 -20.57 -13.63
CA SER A 268 -0.22 -21.04 -13.19
C SER A 268 -1.25 -19.91 -13.07
N GLU A 269 -2.50 -20.21 -13.42
CA GLU A 269 -3.65 -19.33 -13.18
C GLU A 269 -4.16 -19.47 -11.72
N TYR A 270 -4.80 -18.43 -11.17
CA TYR A 270 -5.35 -18.46 -9.79
C TYR A 270 -6.46 -19.52 -9.58
N THR A 271 -6.96 -20.13 -10.65
CA THR A 271 -8.14 -20.98 -10.67
C THR A 271 -7.91 -22.44 -10.29
N THR A 272 -6.66 -22.89 -10.13
CA THR A 272 -6.41 -24.31 -9.84
C THR A 272 -6.21 -24.52 -8.35
N GLY A 273 -7.22 -25.09 -7.67
CA GLY A 273 -7.20 -25.56 -6.28
C GLY A 273 -6.17 -26.67 -5.98
N THR A 274 -5.14 -26.81 -6.79
CA THR A 274 -3.94 -27.59 -6.53
C THR A 274 -2.99 -26.68 -5.76
N GLY A 275 -2.66 -26.97 -4.50
CA GLY A 275 -1.76 -26.16 -3.64
C GLY A 275 -0.30 -26.01 -4.13
N ARG A 276 -0.09 -25.69 -5.41
CA ARG A 276 1.18 -25.59 -6.12
C ARG A 276 1.12 -24.43 -7.11
N ILE A 277 2.10 -23.53 -7.05
CA ILE A 277 2.27 -22.41 -7.96
C ILE A 277 3.61 -22.58 -8.68
N LEU A 278 3.60 -22.54 -10.01
CA LEU A 278 4.80 -22.67 -10.83
C LEU A 278 5.27 -21.32 -11.36
N TYR A 279 6.58 -21.11 -11.36
CA TYR A 279 7.24 -19.93 -11.91
C TYR A 279 8.40 -20.35 -12.81
N LEU A 280 8.54 -19.67 -13.94
CA LEU A 280 9.81 -19.57 -14.67
C LEU A 280 10.61 -18.44 -14.02
N ALA A 281 11.90 -18.65 -13.77
CA ALA A 281 12.78 -17.62 -13.24
C ALA A 281 14.01 -17.46 -14.13
N GLY A 282 14.45 -16.23 -14.34
CA GLY A 282 15.72 -15.90 -14.99
C GLY A 282 16.42 -14.82 -14.20
N GLU A 283 17.72 -14.93 -13.98
CA GLU A 283 18.50 -13.94 -13.25
C GLU A 283 19.84 -13.66 -13.94
N LYS A 284 20.33 -12.44 -13.79
CA LYS A 284 21.73 -12.06 -13.92
C LYS A 284 22.27 -11.79 -12.53
N ASP A 285 23.13 -12.67 -12.04
CA ASP A 285 23.63 -12.61 -10.67
C ASP A 285 24.81 -11.64 -10.49
N LYS A 286 25.24 -11.44 -9.23
CA LYS A 286 26.37 -10.57 -8.89
C LYS A 286 27.72 -11.01 -9.48
N TYR A 287 27.80 -12.22 -10.03
CA TYR A 287 29.00 -12.78 -10.65
C TYR A 287 29.00 -12.62 -12.18
N ASP A 288 28.06 -11.84 -12.74
CA ASP A 288 27.83 -11.67 -14.18
C ASP A 288 27.35 -12.96 -14.88
N THR A 289 26.77 -13.89 -14.12
CA THR A 289 26.25 -15.15 -14.65
C THR A 289 24.76 -15.05 -14.92
N TYR A 290 24.31 -15.58 -16.06
CA TYR A 290 22.89 -15.72 -16.37
C TYR A 290 22.41 -17.10 -15.94
N ASN A 291 21.47 -17.15 -15.01
CA ASN A 291 20.84 -18.39 -14.56
C ASN A 291 19.37 -18.40 -14.97
N TYR A 292 18.85 -19.59 -15.26
CA TYR A 292 17.43 -19.80 -15.55
C TYR A 292 16.96 -21.04 -14.82
N GLY A 293 15.73 -21.02 -14.33
CA GLY A 293 15.21 -22.11 -13.53
C GLY A 293 13.69 -22.13 -13.46
N LEU A 294 13.20 -23.22 -12.88
CA LEU A 294 11.78 -23.40 -12.60
C LEU A 294 11.60 -23.46 -11.08
N ARG A 295 10.79 -22.56 -10.53
CA ARG A 295 10.47 -22.51 -9.10
C ARG A 295 9.08 -23.05 -8.87
N VAL A 296 8.95 -24.02 -7.95
CA VAL A 296 7.68 -24.59 -7.53
C VAL A 296 7.44 -24.21 -6.07
N VAL A 297 6.34 -23.50 -5.81
CA VAL A 297 5.94 -23.11 -4.46
C VAL A 297 4.75 -23.94 -4.03
N PHE A 298 4.86 -24.63 -2.90
CA PHE A 298 3.79 -25.41 -2.31
C PHE A 298 3.09 -24.55 -1.25
N ARG A 299 1.76 -24.47 -1.31
CA ARG A 299 0.94 -23.83 -0.28
C ARG A 299 0.25 -24.95 0.49
N PHE A 300 0.63 -25.13 1.74
CA PHE A 300 0.01 -26.09 2.65
C PHE A 300 -1.12 -25.37 3.40
N GLU A 301 -2.31 -25.97 3.39
CA GLU A 301 -3.45 -25.54 4.23
C GLU A 301 -3.29 -26.03 5.67
#